data_AF-A0A6L7WZG8-F1
#
_entry.id   AF-A0A6L7WZG8-F1
#
_cell.length_a   1.000
_cell.length_b   1.000
_cell.length_c   1.000
_cell.angle_alpha   90.00
_cell.angle_beta   90.00
_cell.angle_gamma   90.00
#
_symmetry.space_group_name_H-M   'P 1'
#
loop_
_entity.id
_entity.type
_entity.pdbx_description
1 polymer ?
#
loop_
_entity_poly.entity_id
_entity_poly.type
_entity_poly.pdbx_seq_one_letter_code
_entity_poly.pdbx_strand_id
1 'polypeptide(L)'
;PPPAPAPPPPPPPPPPPRESGADPPIPRIRSAERWRSPDLRDWSGPEMLMRPDDADPPDTEFYSMYPMTAGNGYLGYLEFYDRFVERLHTELVVSRDGDHWQRLERTPWLDRGTEGAWDDMWVFPSSNDPLVVGDRMLVPFAGRGTAHAGRRHRMRPARCSIGLLEFGRDRWAALTAGQDGGEFVTEPAEVTGDRLCLNVDAEFGDVRVALLGEYRGALEGFGHDDAVPIESDAIEAPVRWTSGNALSSLRGRRVRLHVTAARASVYGYRFD
;
A
#
# COMPACT_ATOMS: atom_id res chain seq x y z
N PRO A 1 -69.84 50.92 -20.87
CA PRO A 1 -69.06 49.68 -20.62
C PRO A 1 -67.80 49.65 -21.49
N PRO A 2 -66.59 49.70 -20.90
CA PRO A 2 -65.34 49.62 -21.66
C PRO A 2 -65.13 48.19 -22.21
N PRO A 3 -64.40 48.04 -23.34
CA PRO A 3 -64.14 46.74 -23.95
C PRO A 3 -63.21 45.89 -23.08
N ALA A 4 -63.42 44.58 -23.09
CA ALA A 4 -62.61 43.62 -22.33
C ALA A 4 -61.16 43.61 -22.82
N PRO A 5 -60.17 43.47 -21.90
CA PRO A 5 -58.76 43.44 -22.28
C PRO A 5 -58.42 42.20 -23.09
N ALA A 6 -57.58 42.37 -24.10
CA ALA A 6 -57.11 41.28 -24.95
C ALA A 6 -56.26 40.27 -24.15
N PRO A 7 -56.34 38.97 -24.48
CA PRO A 7 -55.56 37.95 -23.79
C PRO A 7 -54.06 38.11 -24.05
N PRO A 8 -53.21 37.71 -23.08
CA PRO A 8 -51.77 37.83 -23.23
C PRO A 8 -51.23 36.92 -24.33
N PRO A 9 -50.12 37.30 -24.98
CA PRO A 9 -49.49 36.48 -26.01
C PRO A 9 -48.95 35.16 -25.42
N PRO A 10 -48.90 34.09 -26.23
CA PRO A 10 -48.36 32.81 -25.79
C PRO A 10 -46.85 32.94 -25.44
N PRO A 11 -46.35 32.09 -24.52
CA PRO A 11 -44.94 32.10 -24.16
C PRO A 11 -44.06 31.71 -25.36
N PRO A 12 -42.82 32.23 -25.42
CA PRO A 12 -41.89 31.87 -26.49
C PRO A 12 -41.55 30.37 -26.43
N PRO A 13 -41.23 29.75 -27.58
CA PRO A 13 -40.81 28.35 -27.62
C PRO A 13 -39.52 28.14 -26.82
N PRO A 14 -39.30 26.94 -26.25
CA PRO A 14 -38.06 26.63 -25.55
C PRO A 14 -36.87 26.74 -26.52
N PRO A 15 -35.67 27.11 -25.99
CA PRO A 15 -34.47 27.16 -26.81
C PRO A 15 -34.15 25.77 -27.39
N PRO A 16 -33.49 25.70 -28.56
CA PRO A 16 -33.04 24.42 -29.10
C PRO A 16 -32.11 23.73 -28.10
N PRO A 17 -32.14 22.39 -28.01
CA PRO A 17 -31.21 21.65 -27.17
C PRO A 17 -29.78 22.05 -27.56
N ARG A 18 -28.93 22.31 -26.57
CA ARG A 18 -27.49 22.52 -26.80
C ARG A 18 -26.98 21.29 -27.55
N GLU A 19 -26.47 21.48 -28.76
CA GLU A 19 -25.67 20.45 -29.41
C GLU A 19 -24.51 20.14 -28.46
N SER A 20 -24.54 18.94 -27.89
CA SER A 20 -23.39 18.41 -27.16
C SER A 20 -22.30 18.23 -28.20
N GLY A 21 -21.38 19.18 -28.28
CA GLY A 21 -20.02 18.92 -28.72
C GLY A 21 -19.46 17.87 -27.79
N ALA A 22 -19.80 16.61 -28.05
CA ALA A 22 -19.23 15.48 -27.38
C ALA A 22 -17.83 15.36 -27.95
N ASP A 23 -16.85 15.92 -27.24
CA ASP A 23 -15.60 15.18 -27.12
C ASP A 23 -15.99 13.71 -26.86
N PRO A 24 -15.43 12.73 -27.61
CA PRO A 24 -15.75 11.34 -27.36
C PRO A 24 -15.59 11.09 -25.86
N PRO A 25 -16.58 10.49 -25.18
CA PRO A 25 -16.51 10.32 -23.74
C PRO A 25 -15.22 9.57 -23.44
N ILE A 26 -14.25 10.25 -22.83
CA ILE A 26 -13.10 9.59 -22.24
C ILE A 26 -13.72 8.54 -21.31
N PRO A 27 -13.49 7.24 -21.52
CA PRO A 27 -14.01 6.24 -20.60
C PRO A 27 -13.56 6.69 -19.21
N ARG A 28 -14.51 6.89 -18.27
CA ARG A 28 -14.15 7.22 -16.88
C ARG A 28 -13.54 5.97 -16.28
N ILE A 29 -12.26 5.76 -16.56
CA ILE A 29 -11.42 4.77 -15.92
C ILE A 29 -11.45 5.11 -14.43
N ARG A 30 -11.78 4.13 -13.59
CA ARG A 30 -11.81 4.37 -12.15
C ARG A 30 -10.40 4.56 -11.63
N SER A 31 -10.28 5.61 -10.84
CA SER A 31 -9.05 6.14 -10.27
C SER A 31 -9.27 6.43 -8.79
N ALA A 32 -8.18 6.52 -8.04
CA ALA A 32 -8.21 6.97 -6.66
C ALA A 32 -8.12 8.50 -6.62
N GLU A 33 -9.14 9.12 -6.04
CA GLU A 33 -9.23 10.57 -5.83
C GLU A 33 -9.41 10.84 -4.35
N ARG A 34 -9.02 12.04 -3.92
CA ARG A 34 -9.15 12.48 -2.54
C ARG A 34 -9.96 13.75 -2.41
N TRP A 35 -10.75 13.76 -1.35
CA TRP A 35 -11.37 14.95 -0.79
C TRP A 35 -10.80 15.21 0.60
N ARG A 36 -10.62 16.49 0.95
CA ARG A 36 -10.20 16.92 2.29
C ARG A 36 -11.33 17.65 2.98
N SER A 37 -11.44 17.47 4.28
CA SER A 37 -12.41 18.17 5.11
C SER A 37 -11.84 18.43 6.50
N PRO A 38 -12.02 19.64 7.07
CA PRO A 38 -11.67 19.90 8.46
C PRO A 38 -12.68 19.33 9.46
N ASP A 39 -13.90 18.99 9.04
CA ASP A 39 -15.03 18.73 9.94
C ASP A 39 -15.99 17.61 9.49
N LEU A 40 -15.68 16.94 8.38
CA LEU A 40 -16.47 15.92 7.70
C LEU A 40 -17.81 16.40 7.14
N ARG A 41 -18.04 17.71 7.03
CA ARG A 41 -19.22 18.32 6.40
C ARG A 41 -18.85 19.13 5.18
N ASP A 42 -17.83 19.98 5.30
CA ASP A 42 -17.34 20.83 4.23
C ASP A 42 -16.14 20.18 3.55
N TRP A 43 -16.18 20.00 2.23
CA TRP A 43 -15.17 19.25 1.49
C TRP A 43 -14.54 20.07 0.36
N SER A 44 -13.23 19.92 0.18
CA SER A 44 -12.45 20.46 -0.95
C SER A 44 -11.83 19.32 -1.76
N GLY A 45 -11.94 19.38 -3.09
CA GLY A 45 -11.47 18.34 -4.01
C GLY A 45 -12.31 18.26 -5.30
N PRO A 46 -12.17 17.18 -6.11
CA PRO A 46 -11.26 16.06 -5.90
C PRO A 46 -9.83 16.39 -6.36
N GLU A 47 -8.84 15.88 -5.61
CA GLU A 47 -7.45 15.79 -6.06
C GLU A 47 -7.18 14.37 -6.57
N MET A 48 -6.62 14.23 -7.78
CA MET A 48 -6.25 12.94 -8.34
C MET A 48 -5.02 12.38 -7.61
N LEU A 49 -5.17 11.23 -6.94
CA LEU A 49 -4.06 10.57 -6.25
C LEU A 49 -3.39 9.54 -7.16
N MET A 50 -4.19 8.71 -7.81
CA MET A 50 -3.65 7.60 -8.61
C MET A 50 -4.62 7.19 -9.70
N ARG A 51 -4.09 6.88 -10.88
CA ARG A 51 -4.83 6.32 -12.01
C ARG A 51 -4.01 5.21 -12.65
N PRO A 52 -4.65 4.24 -13.31
CA PRO A 52 -3.95 3.28 -14.16
C PRO A 52 -3.07 4.02 -15.19
N ASP A 53 -1.93 3.44 -15.51
CA ASP A 53 -0.99 3.99 -16.49
C ASP A 53 -0.67 3.02 -17.62
N ASP A 54 0.18 3.42 -18.56
CA ASP A 54 0.48 2.67 -19.78
C ASP A 54 1.18 1.31 -19.52
N ALA A 55 1.66 1.06 -18.30
CA ALA A 55 2.21 -0.23 -17.91
C ALA A 55 1.15 -1.21 -17.38
N ASP A 56 -0.10 -0.75 -17.21
CA ASP A 56 -1.23 -1.60 -16.84
C ASP A 56 -1.93 -2.18 -18.08
N PRO A 57 -2.55 -3.38 -17.97
CA PRO A 57 -3.43 -3.91 -19.00
C PRO A 57 -4.48 -2.90 -19.47
N PRO A 58 -4.91 -2.95 -20.74
CA PRO A 58 -6.02 -2.13 -21.22
C PRO A 58 -7.27 -2.32 -20.38
N ASP A 59 -8.06 -1.26 -20.22
CA ASP A 59 -9.28 -1.22 -19.39
C ASP A 59 -9.06 -1.53 -17.90
N THR A 60 -7.84 -1.44 -17.39
CA THR A 60 -7.55 -1.47 -15.95
C THR A 60 -8.29 -0.35 -15.23
N GLU A 61 -8.81 -0.66 -14.05
CA GLU A 61 -9.47 0.28 -13.16
C GLU A 61 -8.95 0.09 -11.73
N PHE A 62 -8.72 1.20 -11.02
CA PHE A 62 -8.55 1.16 -9.57
C PHE A 62 -9.94 1.23 -8.94
N TYR A 63 -10.44 0.05 -8.56
CA TYR A 63 -11.83 -0.18 -8.15
C TYR A 63 -12.16 0.57 -6.85
N SER A 64 -11.21 0.54 -5.92
CA SER A 64 -11.27 1.11 -4.58
C SER A 64 -9.85 1.25 -4.04
N MET A 65 -9.69 2.11 -3.04
CA MET A 65 -8.45 2.24 -2.28
C MET A 65 -8.78 2.47 -0.81
N TYR A 66 -8.25 1.61 0.07
CA TYR A 66 -8.35 1.79 1.53
C TYR A 66 -6.99 2.19 2.11
N PRO A 67 -6.78 3.45 2.52
CA PRO A 67 -5.54 3.89 3.16
C PRO A 67 -5.53 3.54 4.65
N MET A 68 -4.36 3.19 5.18
CA MET A 68 -4.13 2.90 6.60
C MET A 68 -2.77 3.45 7.06
N THR A 69 -2.62 3.68 8.35
CA THR A 69 -1.31 4.01 8.94
C THR A 69 -0.45 2.75 9.07
N ALA A 70 0.82 2.84 8.70
CA ALA A 70 1.78 1.74 8.84
C ALA A 70 3.17 2.30 9.16
N GLY A 71 3.71 1.96 10.33
CA GLY A 71 4.98 2.49 10.80
C GLY A 71 5.01 4.02 10.81
N ASN A 72 5.97 4.60 10.08
CA ASN A 72 6.12 6.05 9.93
C ASN A 72 5.59 6.60 8.60
N GLY A 73 4.53 5.98 8.07
CA GLY A 73 3.86 6.41 6.86
C GLY A 73 2.49 5.77 6.71
N TYR A 74 2.09 5.57 5.46
CA TYR A 74 0.82 4.98 5.09
C TYR A 74 1.00 3.85 4.09
N LEU A 75 0.19 2.82 4.25
CA LEU A 75 -0.07 1.80 3.24
C LEU A 75 -1.49 1.95 2.73
N GLY A 76 -1.79 1.37 1.57
CA GLY A 76 -3.14 1.31 1.07
C GLY A 76 -3.39 0.01 0.33
N TYR A 77 -4.58 -0.55 0.55
CA TYR A 77 -5.10 -1.64 -0.28
C TYR A 77 -5.66 -1.03 -1.56
N LEU A 78 -4.94 -1.21 -2.66
CA LEU A 78 -5.40 -0.81 -3.99
C LEU A 78 -6.10 -2.01 -4.64
N GLU A 79 -7.42 -1.93 -4.79
CA GLU A 79 -8.18 -2.94 -5.50
C GLU A 79 -8.00 -2.75 -7.02
N PHE A 80 -7.11 -3.55 -7.58
CA PHE A 80 -6.78 -3.56 -8.99
C PHE A 80 -7.80 -4.39 -9.76
N TYR A 81 -8.53 -3.78 -10.68
CA TYR A 81 -9.54 -4.45 -11.48
C TYR A 81 -9.14 -4.50 -12.97
N ASP A 82 -8.81 -5.71 -13.44
CA ASP A 82 -8.72 -5.98 -14.86
C ASP A 82 -10.12 -6.24 -15.41
N ARG A 83 -10.67 -5.24 -16.08
CA ARG A 83 -12.02 -5.28 -16.64
C ARG A 83 -12.14 -6.22 -17.83
N PHE A 84 -11.06 -6.47 -18.57
CA PHE A 84 -11.07 -7.35 -19.74
C PHE A 84 -11.25 -8.81 -19.31
N VAL A 85 -10.52 -9.23 -18.27
CA VAL A 85 -10.69 -10.57 -17.69
C VAL A 85 -11.76 -10.65 -16.59
N GLU A 86 -12.32 -9.51 -16.19
CA GLU A 86 -13.28 -9.35 -15.10
C GLU A 86 -12.75 -9.90 -13.77
N ARG A 87 -11.46 -9.69 -13.50
CA ARG A 87 -10.77 -10.15 -12.28
C ARG A 87 -10.23 -9.01 -11.44
N LEU A 88 -10.28 -9.17 -10.13
CA LEU A 88 -9.79 -8.18 -9.17
C LEU A 88 -8.84 -8.83 -8.17
N HIS A 89 -7.71 -8.18 -7.93
CA HIS A 89 -6.76 -8.53 -6.89
C HIS A 89 -6.39 -7.28 -6.10
N THR A 90 -5.67 -7.44 -5.01
CA THR A 90 -5.23 -6.28 -4.21
C THR A 90 -3.73 -6.12 -4.26
N GLU A 91 -3.30 -4.89 -4.47
CA GLU A 91 -1.91 -4.48 -4.42
C GLU A 91 -1.68 -3.51 -3.26
N LEU A 92 -0.42 -3.33 -2.88
CA LEU A 92 -0.03 -2.32 -1.89
C LEU A 92 0.42 -1.04 -2.57
N VAL A 93 -0.12 0.06 -2.09
CA VAL A 93 0.38 1.41 -2.38
C VAL A 93 0.91 2.05 -1.11
N VAL A 94 1.90 2.93 -1.25
CA VAL A 94 2.60 3.52 -0.10
C VAL A 94 2.60 5.04 -0.18
N SER A 95 2.58 5.70 0.97
CA SER A 95 2.76 7.15 1.06
C SER A 95 3.52 7.53 2.33
N ARG A 96 4.28 8.62 2.26
CA ARG A 96 4.98 9.21 3.43
C ARG A 96 4.16 10.28 4.12
N ASP A 97 3.30 10.98 3.38
CA ASP A 97 2.59 12.18 3.82
C ASP A 97 1.06 12.04 3.73
N GLY A 98 0.56 10.96 3.13
CA GLY A 98 -0.87 10.76 2.85
C GLY A 98 -1.37 11.56 1.64
N ASP A 99 -0.49 12.34 1.02
CA ASP A 99 -0.76 13.20 -0.13
C ASP A 99 -0.24 12.61 -1.44
N HIS A 100 0.97 12.06 -1.41
CA HIS A 100 1.65 11.51 -2.57
C HIS A 100 1.76 10.00 -2.41
N TRP A 101 1.08 9.28 -3.30
CA TRP A 101 0.99 7.82 -3.26
C TRP A 101 1.79 7.18 -4.38
N GLN A 102 2.47 6.08 -4.06
CA GLN A 102 3.31 5.34 -4.99
C GLN A 102 2.88 3.87 -5.02
N ARG A 103 2.80 3.31 -6.22
CA ARG A 103 2.57 1.89 -6.46
C ARG A 103 3.90 1.26 -6.90
N LEU A 104 4.74 0.95 -5.90
CA LEU A 104 6.13 0.56 -6.12
C LEU A 104 6.25 -0.88 -6.65
N GLU A 105 5.47 -1.79 -6.07
CA GLU A 105 5.37 -3.19 -6.51
C GLU A 105 4.02 -3.39 -7.17
N ARG A 106 4.01 -4.00 -8.36
CA ARG A 106 2.78 -4.25 -9.14
C ARG A 106 2.32 -5.71 -9.06
N THR A 107 3.07 -6.55 -8.35
CA THR A 107 2.64 -7.90 -8.03
C THR A 107 1.50 -7.86 -7.02
N PRO A 108 0.45 -8.69 -7.18
CA PRO A 108 -0.61 -8.81 -6.19
C PRO A 108 -0.05 -9.11 -4.80
N TRP A 109 -0.45 -8.32 -3.81
CA TRP A 109 -0.16 -8.61 -2.41
C TRP A 109 -1.16 -9.61 -1.83
N LEU A 110 -2.44 -9.46 -2.19
CA LEU A 110 -3.46 -10.50 -2.03
C LEU A 110 -3.95 -10.87 -3.43
N ASP A 111 -3.51 -12.04 -3.90
CA ASP A 111 -3.96 -12.61 -5.17
C ASP A 111 -5.19 -13.51 -4.98
N ARG A 112 -5.87 -13.75 -6.09
CA ARG A 112 -7.00 -14.66 -6.20
C ARG A 112 -6.55 -16.10 -5.98
N GLY A 113 -7.49 -16.94 -5.57
CA GLY A 113 -7.29 -18.38 -5.57
C GLY A 113 -7.00 -18.95 -6.96
N THR A 114 -6.48 -20.17 -6.99
CA THR A 114 -6.28 -20.92 -8.23
C THR A 114 -7.61 -21.19 -8.93
N GLU A 115 -7.57 -21.48 -10.24
CA GLU A 115 -8.78 -21.69 -11.02
C GLU A 115 -9.73 -22.72 -10.39
N GLY A 116 -10.97 -22.28 -10.17
CA GLY A 116 -12.04 -23.04 -9.54
C GLY A 116 -12.13 -22.95 -8.03
N ALA A 117 -11.20 -22.25 -7.38
CA ALA A 117 -11.36 -21.83 -6.00
C ALA A 117 -12.58 -20.89 -5.85
N TRP A 118 -13.03 -20.72 -4.61
CA TRP A 118 -14.22 -19.91 -4.32
C TRP A 118 -14.00 -18.41 -4.52
N ASP A 119 -12.74 -17.99 -4.66
CA ASP A 119 -12.20 -16.64 -4.76
C ASP A 119 -11.32 -16.42 -6.01
N ASP A 120 -11.47 -17.27 -7.04
CA ASP A 120 -10.63 -17.29 -8.25
C ASP A 120 -10.89 -16.15 -9.24
N MET A 121 -11.91 -15.32 -9.01
CA MET A 121 -12.26 -14.18 -9.87
C MET A 121 -11.97 -12.84 -9.20
N TRP A 122 -12.36 -12.65 -7.95
CA TRP A 122 -12.00 -11.43 -7.23
C TRP A 122 -11.79 -11.65 -5.75
N VAL A 123 -10.80 -10.94 -5.22
CA VAL A 123 -10.46 -10.84 -3.79
C VAL A 123 -10.18 -9.40 -3.41
N PHE A 124 -10.66 -8.99 -2.24
CA PHE A 124 -10.33 -7.70 -1.66
C PHE A 124 -10.38 -7.76 -0.13
N PRO A 125 -9.43 -7.13 0.59
CA PRO A 125 -9.50 -6.99 2.03
C PRO A 125 -10.81 -6.35 2.47
N SER A 126 -11.28 -6.71 3.66
CA SER A 126 -12.25 -5.87 4.33
C SER A 126 -11.64 -4.48 4.51
N SER A 127 -12.40 -3.43 4.20
CA SER A 127 -11.93 -2.04 4.18
C SER A 127 -11.72 -1.49 5.61
N ASN A 128 -10.77 -2.07 6.32
CA ASN A 128 -10.34 -1.76 7.67
C ASN A 128 -8.86 -2.13 7.86
N ASP A 129 -8.24 -1.57 8.87
CA ASP A 129 -6.88 -1.92 9.27
C ASP A 129 -6.80 -3.40 9.72
N PRO A 130 -5.65 -4.08 9.55
CA PRO A 130 -5.46 -5.43 10.06
C PRO A 130 -5.71 -5.54 11.56
N LEU A 131 -6.23 -6.69 11.98
CA LEU A 131 -6.29 -7.04 13.39
C LEU A 131 -4.90 -7.48 13.85
N VAL A 132 -4.34 -6.78 14.82
CA VAL A 132 -3.07 -7.17 15.45
C VAL A 132 -3.33 -8.11 16.61
N VAL A 133 -2.84 -9.35 16.50
CA VAL A 133 -2.99 -10.40 17.52
C VAL A 133 -1.61 -10.93 17.90
N GLY A 134 -1.02 -10.35 18.94
CA GLY A 134 0.37 -10.62 19.32
C GLY A 134 1.32 -10.22 18.19
N ASP A 135 2.13 -11.18 17.75
CA ASP A 135 3.10 -10.99 16.66
C ASP A 135 2.53 -11.27 15.26
N ARG A 136 1.20 -11.28 15.12
CA ARG A 136 0.51 -11.56 13.85
C ARG A 136 -0.43 -10.43 13.47
N MET A 137 -0.58 -10.25 12.16
CA MET A 137 -1.60 -9.41 11.54
C MET A 137 -2.58 -10.30 10.80
N LEU A 138 -3.88 -10.07 11.05
CA LEU A 138 -4.97 -10.79 10.41
C LEU A 138 -5.78 -9.81 9.56
N VAL A 139 -5.96 -10.16 8.29
CA VAL A 139 -6.70 -9.36 7.31
C VAL A 139 -7.83 -10.22 6.78
N PRO A 140 -9.06 -10.04 7.30
CA PRO A 140 -10.23 -10.62 6.68
C PRO A 140 -10.36 -10.10 5.26
N PHE A 141 -10.75 -10.95 4.32
CA PHE A 141 -10.97 -10.54 2.94
C PHE A 141 -12.23 -11.22 2.39
N ALA A 142 -12.91 -10.56 1.46
CA ALA A 142 -14.01 -11.15 0.73
C ALA A 142 -13.52 -11.64 -0.63
N GLY A 143 -14.11 -12.73 -1.11
CA GLY A 143 -13.80 -13.27 -2.42
C GLY A 143 -14.99 -13.94 -3.09
N ARG A 144 -14.94 -14.00 -4.43
CA ARG A 144 -15.90 -14.76 -5.24
C ARG A 144 -15.27 -15.40 -6.47
N GLY A 145 -15.90 -16.47 -6.94
CA GLY A 145 -15.57 -17.16 -8.18
C GLY A 145 -16.50 -16.84 -9.36
N THR A 146 -17.10 -15.66 -9.37
CA THR A 146 -17.91 -15.17 -10.50
C THR A 146 -17.40 -13.83 -10.99
N ALA A 147 -17.44 -13.62 -12.30
CA ALA A 147 -17.05 -12.37 -12.94
C ALA A 147 -17.71 -11.13 -12.32
N HIS A 148 -16.91 -10.06 -12.18
CA HIS A 148 -17.31 -8.88 -11.43
C HIS A 148 -18.50 -8.12 -12.07
N ALA A 149 -18.45 -7.82 -13.37
CA ALA A 149 -19.53 -7.08 -14.04
C ALA A 149 -20.62 -8.01 -14.62
N GLY A 150 -20.52 -9.32 -14.38
CA GLY A 150 -21.46 -10.33 -14.87
C GLY A 150 -21.53 -10.44 -16.40
N ARG A 151 -20.50 -9.96 -17.12
CA ARG A 151 -20.48 -10.01 -18.59
C ARG A 151 -20.14 -11.40 -19.12
N ARG A 152 -19.49 -12.24 -18.31
CA ARG A 152 -19.24 -13.65 -18.60
C ARG A 152 -20.36 -14.55 -18.07
N HIS A 153 -20.67 -15.60 -18.82
CA HIS A 153 -21.62 -16.62 -18.38
C HIS A 153 -21.16 -17.26 -17.07
N ARG A 154 -22.11 -17.47 -16.15
CA ARG A 154 -21.81 -18.08 -14.84
C ARG A 154 -21.48 -19.55 -15.02
N MET A 155 -20.21 -19.89 -14.92
CA MET A 155 -19.73 -21.27 -14.96
C MET A 155 -19.94 -22.01 -13.62
N ARG A 156 -20.12 -21.26 -12.52
CA ARG A 156 -20.28 -21.80 -11.15
C ARG A 156 -21.37 -21.02 -10.39
N PRO A 157 -22.01 -21.63 -9.38
CA PRO A 157 -22.95 -20.93 -8.51
C PRO A 157 -22.29 -19.70 -7.86
N ALA A 158 -23.03 -18.60 -7.78
CA ALA A 158 -22.52 -17.40 -7.11
C ALA A 158 -22.36 -17.67 -5.62
N ARG A 159 -21.11 -17.78 -5.18
CA ARG A 159 -20.72 -17.85 -3.77
C ARG A 159 -19.87 -16.64 -3.45
N CYS A 160 -20.15 -16.05 -2.29
CA CYS A 160 -19.33 -15.04 -1.67
C CYS A 160 -18.97 -15.60 -0.30
N SER A 161 -17.69 -15.67 -0.01
CA SER A 161 -17.20 -16.11 1.29
C SER A 161 -16.22 -15.09 1.83
N ILE A 162 -15.89 -15.23 3.10
CA ILE A 162 -14.85 -14.47 3.78
C ILE A 162 -13.69 -15.42 4.04
N GLY A 163 -12.49 -15.01 3.64
CA GLY A 163 -11.23 -15.64 3.98
C GLY A 163 -10.47 -14.80 5.02
N LEU A 164 -9.34 -15.33 5.49
CA LEU A 164 -8.44 -14.66 6.42
C LEU A 164 -7.01 -14.80 5.90
N LEU A 165 -6.36 -13.67 5.62
CA LEU A 165 -4.93 -13.61 5.38
C LEU A 165 -4.22 -13.39 6.72
N GLU A 166 -3.19 -14.17 7.01
CA GLU A 166 -2.39 -14.09 8.24
C GLU A 166 -0.91 -13.98 7.89
N PHE A 167 -0.22 -13.02 8.49
CA PHE A 167 1.22 -12.83 8.35
C PHE A 167 1.81 -12.23 9.62
N GLY A 168 3.15 -12.22 9.73
CA GLY A 168 3.84 -11.64 10.89
C GLY A 168 3.60 -10.13 11.01
N ARG A 169 3.56 -9.61 12.23
CA ARG A 169 3.37 -8.19 12.51
C ARG A 169 4.38 -7.35 11.72
N ASP A 170 3.86 -6.36 11.00
CA ASP A 170 4.59 -5.44 10.12
C ASP A 170 5.39 -6.10 8.97
N ARG A 171 5.09 -7.36 8.62
CA ARG A 171 5.73 -8.08 7.50
C ARG A 171 4.98 -7.92 6.18
N TRP A 172 4.74 -6.67 5.79
CA TRP A 172 3.99 -6.32 4.58
C TRP A 172 4.74 -6.63 3.28
N ALA A 173 6.04 -6.32 3.29
CA ALA A 173 7.00 -6.56 2.22
C ALA A 173 8.39 -6.65 2.84
N ALA A 174 9.34 -7.25 2.13
CA ALA A 174 10.71 -7.39 2.59
C ALA A 174 11.73 -7.00 1.51
N LEU A 175 12.89 -6.54 1.97
CA LEU A 175 14.12 -6.61 1.18
C LEU A 175 14.75 -7.99 1.43
N THR A 176 14.73 -8.84 0.41
CA THR A 176 15.22 -10.22 0.50
C THR A 176 16.56 -10.38 -0.24
N ALA A 177 17.55 -10.91 0.47
CA ALA A 177 18.85 -11.28 -0.08
C ALA A 177 18.91 -12.81 -0.29
N GLY A 178 19.32 -13.22 -1.50
CA GLY A 178 19.51 -14.63 -1.86
C GLY A 178 20.79 -15.25 -1.29
N GLN A 179 21.24 -16.34 -1.91
CA GLN A 179 22.47 -17.04 -1.49
C GLN A 179 23.74 -16.19 -1.65
N ASP A 180 23.83 -15.38 -2.70
CA ASP A 180 24.99 -14.53 -2.97
C ASP A 180 25.06 -13.29 -2.06
N GLY A 181 24.06 -13.13 -1.19
CA GLY A 181 23.92 -11.98 -0.31
C GLY A 181 23.57 -10.68 -1.03
N GLY A 182 23.55 -9.60 -0.27
CA GLY A 182 23.27 -8.26 -0.74
C GLY A 182 23.40 -7.23 0.37
N GLU A 183 23.37 -5.97 -0.01
CA GLU A 183 23.41 -4.87 0.95
C GLU A 183 22.51 -3.72 0.52
N PHE A 184 22.05 -2.94 1.49
CA PHE A 184 21.32 -1.71 1.25
C PHE A 184 21.61 -0.68 2.34
N VAL A 185 21.32 0.58 2.03
CA VAL A 185 21.45 1.68 2.98
C VAL A 185 20.14 2.44 3.08
N THR A 186 19.65 2.66 4.29
CA THR A 186 18.39 3.38 4.51
C THR A 186 18.53 4.88 4.24
N GLU A 187 17.38 5.56 4.11
CA GLU A 187 17.33 7.01 4.35
C GLU A 187 17.70 7.36 5.79
N PRO A 188 18.17 8.59 6.08
CA PRO A 188 18.57 8.97 7.42
C PRO A 188 17.36 9.04 8.34
N ALA A 189 17.42 8.33 9.45
CA ALA A 189 16.44 8.35 10.53
C ALA A 189 17.08 8.87 11.82
N GLU A 190 16.29 9.59 12.61
CA GLU A 190 16.73 10.05 13.93
C GLU A 190 16.79 8.87 14.92
N VAL A 191 17.87 8.79 15.69
CA VAL A 191 17.96 7.84 16.81
C VAL A 191 17.12 8.36 17.97
N THR A 192 15.95 7.75 18.16
CA THR A 192 14.98 8.17 19.20
C THR A 192 15.05 7.34 20.49
N GLY A 193 15.63 6.14 20.39
CA GLY A 193 15.71 5.14 21.45
C GLY A 193 17.14 4.72 21.76
N ASP A 194 17.29 3.90 22.80
CA ASP A 194 18.57 3.38 23.27
C ASP A 194 18.84 1.96 22.73
N ARG A 195 17.87 1.37 22.04
CA ARG A 195 18.00 0.09 21.33
C ARG A 195 17.58 0.23 19.87
N LEU A 196 18.26 -0.49 18.99
CA LEU A 196 17.86 -0.69 17.60
C LEU A 196 17.39 -2.13 17.44
N CYS A 197 16.20 -2.32 16.89
CA CYS A 197 15.62 -3.63 16.62
C CYS A 197 15.26 -3.75 15.14
N LEU A 198 15.46 -4.95 14.56
CA LEU A 198 15.00 -5.33 13.22
C LEU A 198 13.81 -6.29 13.30
N ASN A 199 12.89 -6.16 12.35
CA ASN A 199 11.97 -7.23 11.98
C ASN A 199 12.58 -7.98 10.80
N VAL A 200 12.94 -9.24 11.01
CA VAL A 200 13.80 -10.00 10.09
C VAL A 200 13.45 -11.48 10.12
N ASP A 201 13.62 -12.13 8.98
CA ASP A 201 13.76 -13.57 8.87
C ASP A 201 15.16 -13.89 8.36
N ALA A 202 16.01 -14.39 9.25
CA ALA A 202 17.38 -14.82 8.95
C ALA A 202 17.66 -16.22 9.51
N GLU A 203 16.64 -17.08 9.66
CA GLU A 203 16.79 -18.41 10.29
C GLU A 203 17.83 -19.28 9.57
N PHE A 204 18.00 -19.11 8.25
CA PHE A 204 18.93 -19.87 7.43
C PHE A 204 20.05 -19.04 6.82
N GLY A 205 20.30 -17.87 7.40
CA GLY A 205 21.19 -16.86 6.86
C GLY A 205 21.70 -15.94 7.96
N ASP A 206 22.08 -14.73 7.59
CA ASP A 206 22.50 -13.72 8.55
C ASP A 206 22.17 -12.30 8.07
N VAL A 207 21.98 -11.41 9.04
CA VAL A 207 21.91 -9.97 8.83
C VAL A 207 22.87 -9.27 9.78
N ARG A 208 23.68 -8.36 9.24
CA ARG A 208 24.53 -7.45 10.01
C ARG A 208 24.19 -6.01 9.69
N VAL A 209 24.33 -5.15 10.69
CA VAL A 209 23.98 -3.73 10.58
C VAL A 209 25.15 -2.89 11.06
N ALA A 210 25.65 -2.05 10.18
CA ALA A 210 26.50 -0.92 10.53
C ALA A 210 25.67 0.37 10.59
N LEU A 211 26.11 1.34 11.40
CA LEU A 211 25.56 2.69 11.40
C LEU A 211 26.51 3.64 10.69
N LEU A 212 25.93 4.42 9.78
CA LEU A 212 26.60 5.53 9.13
C LEU A 212 25.99 6.85 9.61
N GLY A 213 26.76 7.92 9.59
CA GLY A 213 26.22 9.27 9.74
C GLY A 213 25.27 9.63 8.59
N GLU A 214 24.54 10.73 8.74
CA GLU A 214 23.57 11.23 7.75
C GLU A 214 24.13 11.29 6.32
N TYR A 215 25.39 11.68 6.17
CA TYR A 215 26.12 11.79 4.89
C TYR A 215 27.01 10.57 4.59
N ARG A 216 26.67 9.38 5.12
CA ARG A 216 27.36 8.09 4.89
C ARG A 216 28.80 8.00 5.43
N GLY A 217 29.19 8.88 6.35
CA GLY A 217 30.45 8.74 7.08
C GLY A 217 30.39 7.59 8.08
N ALA A 218 31.47 6.81 8.20
CA ALA A 218 31.54 5.73 9.18
C ALA A 218 31.41 6.27 10.62
N LEU A 219 30.74 5.52 11.49
CA LEU A 219 30.67 5.80 12.92
C LEU A 219 31.52 4.77 13.67
N GLU A 220 32.52 5.25 14.41
CA GLU A 220 33.45 4.41 15.15
C GLU A 220 32.71 3.50 16.15
N GLY A 221 33.03 2.21 16.14
CA GLY A 221 32.41 1.19 16.97
C GLY A 221 30.98 0.78 16.55
N PHE A 222 30.47 1.28 15.42
CA PHE A 222 29.20 0.84 14.83
C PHE A 222 29.42 0.29 13.40
N GLY A 223 30.62 -0.19 13.09
CA GLY A 223 30.95 -0.78 11.79
C GLY A 223 30.49 -2.23 11.66
N HIS A 224 30.58 -2.78 10.44
CA HIS A 224 30.25 -4.19 10.17
C HIS A 224 31.22 -5.15 10.87
N ASP A 225 32.48 -4.77 11.01
CA ASP A 225 33.49 -5.57 11.73
C ASP A 225 33.14 -5.74 13.22
N ASP A 226 32.39 -4.78 13.79
CA ASP A 226 31.88 -4.84 15.15
C ASP A 226 30.47 -5.44 15.23
N ALA A 227 29.75 -5.59 14.11
CA ALA A 227 28.35 -5.98 14.10
C ALA A 227 28.17 -7.48 14.39
N VAL A 228 27.39 -7.78 15.43
CA VAL A 228 27.01 -9.16 15.76
C VAL A 228 25.92 -9.61 14.78
N PRO A 229 26.08 -10.77 14.10
CA PRO A 229 25.07 -11.26 13.16
C PRO A 229 23.76 -11.61 13.87
N ILE A 230 22.66 -11.37 13.15
CA ILE A 230 21.32 -11.85 13.50
C ILE A 230 21.01 -13.04 12.59
N GLU A 231 20.82 -14.22 13.20
CA GLU A 231 20.68 -15.52 12.51
C GLU A 231 19.36 -16.21 12.93
N SER A 232 18.29 -15.41 13.06
CA SER A 232 17.00 -15.88 13.58
C SER A 232 15.83 -15.24 12.83
N ASP A 233 14.69 -15.94 12.82
CA ASP A 233 13.40 -15.32 12.52
C ASP A 233 12.82 -14.62 13.76
N ALA A 234 12.65 -13.30 13.70
CA ALA A 234 12.13 -12.51 14.81
C ALA A 234 11.42 -11.22 14.36
N ILE A 235 10.32 -10.88 15.06
CA ILE A 235 9.66 -9.57 14.91
C ILE A 235 10.54 -8.45 15.49
N GLU A 236 11.32 -8.75 16.53
CA GLU A 236 12.11 -7.78 17.28
C GLU A 236 13.52 -8.33 17.60
N ALA A 237 14.37 -8.43 16.58
CA ALA A 237 15.77 -8.82 16.74
C ALA A 237 16.64 -7.62 17.16
N PRO A 238 17.28 -7.61 18.34
CA PRO A 238 18.15 -6.52 18.75
C PRO A 238 19.44 -6.51 17.93
N VAL A 239 19.78 -5.34 17.37
CA VAL A 239 21.08 -5.10 16.75
C VAL A 239 22.12 -4.83 17.83
N ARG A 240 23.29 -5.47 17.72
CA ARG A 240 24.37 -5.35 18.70
C ARG A 240 25.72 -5.20 18.02
N TRP A 241 26.62 -4.49 18.71
CA TRP A 241 28.01 -4.33 18.32
C TRP A 241 28.94 -4.79 19.44
N THR A 242 30.07 -5.39 19.09
CA THR A 242 31.09 -5.90 20.03
C THR A 242 31.96 -4.80 20.63
N SER A 243 31.96 -3.61 20.04
CA SER A 243 32.68 -2.42 20.53
C SER A 243 32.26 -1.96 21.92
N GLY A 244 31.03 -2.33 22.36
CA GLY A 244 30.44 -1.88 23.60
C GLY A 244 29.89 -0.45 23.55
N ASN A 245 29.94 0.22 22.40
CA ASN A 245 29.36 1.55 22.23
C ASN A 245 27.83 1.52 22.41
N ALA A 246 27.33 2.40 23.26
CA ALA A 246 25.89 2.52 23.50
C ALA A 246 25.23 3.35 22.38
N LEU A 247 24.13 2.83 21.82
CA LEU A 247 23.32 3.55 20.83
C LEU A 247 22.80 4.89 21.39
N SER A 248 22.60 4.97 22.71
CA SER A 248 22.19 6.19 23.41
C SER A 248 23.15 7.36 23.19
N SER A 249 24.43 7.11 22.90
CA SER A 249 25.41 8.15 22.53
C SER A 249 25.08 8.86 21.20
N LEU A 250 24.20 8.26 20.40
CA LEU A 250 23.74 8.78 19.13
C LEU A 250 22.35 9.42 19.19
N ARG A 251 21.73 9.51 20.38
CA ARG A 251 20.36 10.03 20.52
C ARG A 251 20.20 11.43 19.92
N GLY A 252 19.13 11.63 19.14
CA GLY A 252 18.84 12.87 18.42
C GLY A 252 19.71 13.09 17.16
N ARG A 253 20.71 12.24 16.90
CA ARG A 253 21.45 12.29 15.64
C ARG A 253 20.69 11.52 14.56
N ARG A 254 20.81 11.99 13.32
CA ARG A 254 20.35 11.26 12.15
C ARG A 254 21.42 10.29 11.66
N VAL A 255 21.05 9.03 11.54
CA VAL A 255 21.92 7.93 11.09
C VAL A 255 21.27 7.18 9.94
N ARG A 256 22.10 6.50 9.14
CA ARG A 256 21.65 5.52 8.15
C ARG A 256 22.06 4.14 8.62
N LEU A 257 21.19 3.16 8.43
CA LEU A 257 21.54 1.76 8.61
C LEU A 257 22.14 1.26 7.30
N HIS A 258 23.37 0.75 7.35
CA HIS A 258 23.97 -0.02 6.27
C HIS A 258 23.84 -1.48 6.62
N VAL A 259 22.94 -2.16 5.92
CA VAL A 259 22.56 -3.54 6.19
C VAL A 259 23.19 -4.44 5.17
N THR A 260 23.87 -5.48 5.64
CA THR A 260 24.32 -6.61 4.83
C THR A 260 23.48 -7.82 5.22
N ALA A 261 23.07 -8.60 4.23
CA ALA A 261 22.18 -9.74 4.43
C ALA A 261 22.55 -10.88 3.48
N ALA A 262 22.43 -12.11 3.93
CA ALA A 262 22.53 -13.30 3.09
C ALA A 262 21.48 -14.33 3.51
N ARG A 263 20.74 -14.88 2.53
CA ARG A 263 19.62 -15.82 2.75
C ARG A 263 18.63 -15.33 3.82
N ALA A 264 18.32 -14.04 3.77
CA ALA A 264 17.53 -13.36 4.79
C ALA A 264 16.59 -12.32 4.18
N SER A 265 15.53 -12.00 4.91
CA SER A 265 14.53 -10.99 4.57
C SER A 265 14.42 -9.97 5.68
N VAL A 266 14.61 -8.68 5.37
CA VAL A 266 14.44 -7.57 6.31
C VAL A 266 13.13 -6.85 6.01
N TYR A 267 12.23 -6.83 6.98
CA TYR A 267 10.89 -6.24 6.86
C TYR A 267 10.83 -4.81 7.40
N GLY A 268 11.66 -4.47 8.40
CA GLY A 268 11.66 -3.14 8.98
C GLY A 268 12.63 -2.99 10.14
N TYR A 269 12.71 -1.78 10.69
CA TYR A 269 13.53 -1.46 11.86
C TYR A 269 12.84 -0.42 12.73
N ARG A 270 13.23 -0.35 14.00
CA ARG A 270 12.79 0.68 14.93
C ARG A 270 13.81 0.97 16.02
N PHE A 271 13.75 2.19 16.55
CA PHE A 271 14.50 2.61 17.72
C PHE A 271 13.57 2.60 18.95
N ASP A 272 13.94 1.84 19.99
CA ASP A 272 13.19 1.67 21.25
C ASP A 272 13.92 2.31 22.44
#